data_AF-A0A9D1PTT3-F1
#
_entry.id   AF-A0A9D1PTT3-F1
#
_cell.length_a   1.000
_cell.length_b   1.000
_cell.length_c   1.000
_cell.angle_alpha   90.00
_cell.angle_beta   90.00
_cell.angle_gamma   90.00
#
_symmetry.space_group_name_H-M   'P 1'
#
loop_
_entity.id
_entity.type
_entity.pdbx_description
1 polymer ?
#
loop_
_entity_poly.entity_id
_entity_poly.type
_entity_poly.pdbx_seq_one_letter_code
_entity_poly.pdbx_strand_id
1 'polypeptide(L)'
;MRLLIVLFLPFVIISCSLDIEEEIVAVIPSIIPLEDMCGESIRYTLCVFTGSEIRNISVPVGTKRVPVKVKKGSTVILALYPAENYAPLGSYYEPGSKKEVYFTYTRGSLMDFLLSVSTYRSQIIRSLCLSSLEELYPDFSSIDKTLFLSALEGGSLDEKSKIEGTLFEIVVESLSEGLWQSENPYIDDIRISGDENGKTVKLYEGVYRFLNIEEDRMLTLLVLSDGQKLEKISKIEKWF
;
A
#
# COMPACT_ATOMS: atom_id res chain seq x y z
N MET A 1 -7.37 -42.50 62.24
CA MET A 1 -7.47 -42.61 60.76
C MET A 1 -8.35 -41.48 60.25
N ARG A 2 -7.83 -40.66 59.32
CA ARG A 2 -8.43 -39.56 58.51
C ARG A 2 -7.51 -38.32 58.55
N LEU A 3 -6.36 -38.43 57.91
CA LEU A 3 -6.01 -37.96 56.56
C LEU A 3 -5.82 -36.45 56.47
N LEU A 4 -4.54 -36.06 56.56
CA LEU A 4 -3.97 -34.83 56.02
C LEU A 4 -4.29 -34.73 54.53
N ILE A 5 -4.91 -33.64 54.08
CA ILE A 5 -4.79 -33.18 52.69
C ILE A 5 -4.57 -31.68 52.74
N VAL A 6 -3.30 -31.31 52.88
CA VAL A 6 -2.75 -30.06 52.34
C VAL A 6 -2.19 -30.46 50.99
N LEU A 7 -2.67 -29.85 49.90
CA LEU A 7 -1.88 -29.32 48.77
C LEU A 7 -2.73 -29.23 47.49
N PHE A 8 -2.37 -28.20 46.70
CA PHE A 8 -2.72 -27.94 45.30
C PHE A 8 -4.13 -27.41 45.03
N LEU A 9 -4.27 -26.07 45.04
CA LEU A 9 -4.55 -25.35 43.81
C LEU A 9 -4.30 -23.83 43.97
N PRO A 10 -3.09 -23.33 43.65
CA PRO A 10 -2.96 -21.99 43.10
C PRO A 10 -2.40 -22.14 41.68
N PHE A 11 -3.22 -22.67 40.78
CA PHE A 11 -3.00 -22.57 39.34
C PHE A 11 -4.29 -22.02 38.73
N VAL A 12 -4.75 -20.89 39.26
CA VAL A 12 -5.53 -19.97 38.43
C VAL A 12 -4.54 -19.47 37.40
N ILE A 13 -4.64 -20.13 36.26
CA ILE A 13 -3.96 -19.88 35.00
C ILE A 13 -3.91 -18.37 34.79
N ILE A 14 -2.74 -17.80 35.09
CA ILE A 14 -2.33 -16.53 34.51
C ILE A 14 -2.11 -16.87 33.03
N SER A 15 -3.19 -16.84 32.24
CA SER A 15 -3.11 -16.65 30.79
C SER A 15 -2.67 -15.21 30.55
N CYS A 16 -1.50 -14.82 31.08
CA CYS A 16 -0.72 -13.78 30.42
C CYS A 16 -0.30 -14.44 29.11
N SER A 17 -1.00 -14.11 28.03
CA SER A 17 -0.37 -14.17 26.72
C SER A 17 0.87 -13.30 26.83
N LEU A 18 2.02 -13.93 27.05
CA LEU A 18 3.29 -13.23 26.95
C LEU A 18 3.32 -12.72 25.51
N ASP A 19 3.05 -11.42 25.32
CA ASP A 19 3.18 -10.78 24.02
C ASP A 19 4.67 -10.71 23.70
N ILE A 20 5.18 -11.83 23.21
CA ILE A 20 6.56 -11.94 22.74
C ILE A 20 6.62 -11.13 21.46
N GLU A 21 7.32 -10.00 21.52
CA GLU A 21 7.63 -9.20 20.37
C GLU A 21 8.87 -9.75 19.65
N GLU A 22 8.93 -9.54 18.34
CA GLU A 22 10.14 -9.64 17.55
C GLU A 22 10.33 -8.36 16.73
N GLU A 23 11.57 -8.11 16.32
CA GLU A 23 11.90 -6.97 15.47
C GLU A 23 12.11 -7.45 14.04
N ILE A 24 11.43 -6.78 13.11
CA ILE A 24 11.67 -6.84 11.67
C ILE A 24 12.26 -5.51 11.21
N VAL A 25 12.95 -5.51 10.06
CA VAL A 25 13.53 -4.30 9.47
C VAL A 25 12.85 -4.04 8.14
N ALA A 26 12.12 -2.93 8.07
CA ALA A 26 11.53 -2.47 6.84
C ALA A 26 12.59 -1.69 6.04
N VAL A 27 12.90 -2.18 4.84
CA VAL A 27 13.98 -1.67 3.99
C VAL A 27 13.38 -0.84 2.86
N ILE A 28 13.74 0.44 2.84
CA ILE A 28 13.29 1.42 1.85
C ILE A 28 14.30 1.41 0.68
N PRO A 29 13.84 1.36 -0.59
CA PRO A 29 14.73 1.39 -1.75
C PRO A 29 15.69 2.58 -1.75
N SER A 30 16.89 2.35 -2.29
CA SER A 30 17.89 3.42 -2.43
C SER A 30 17.42 4.51 -3.41
N ILE A 31 16.72 4.12 -4.47
CA ILE A 31 16.17 5.00 -5.50
C ILE A 31 14.65 4.92 -5.42
N ILE A 32 14.01 6.07 -5.28
CA ILE A 32 12.55 6.22 -5.29
C ILE A 32 12.22 7.16 -6.44
N PRO A 33 11.44 6.74 -7.45
CA PRO A 33 11.13 7.54 -8.63
C PRO A 33 10.65 8.96 -8.30
N LEU A 34 9.78 9.09 -7.29
CA LEU A 34 9.29 10.40 -6.86
C LEU A 34 10.41 11.33 -6.32
N GLU A 35 11.39 10.81 -5.59
CA GLU A 35 12.55 11.59 -5.14
C GLU A 35 13.45 11.96 -6.31
N ASP A 36 13.64 11.03 -7.26
CA ASP A 36 14.44 11.25 -8.47
C ASP A 36 13.82 12.33 -9.37
N MET A 37 12.50 12.28 -9.54
CA MET A 37 11.71 13.27 -10.28
C MET A 37 11.79 14.68 -9.66
N CYS A 38 11.66 14.77 -8.33
CA CYS A 38 11.68 16.05 -7.63
C CYS A 38 13.11 16.58 -7.39
N GLY A 39 14.13 15.73 -7.49
CA GLY A 39 15.52 16.08 -7.14
C GLY A 39 15.73 16.36 -5.64
N GLU A 40 14.75 16.01 -4.80
CA GLU A 40 14.73 16.29 -3.37
C GLU A 40 14.27 15.05 -2.58
N SER A 41 14.82 14.87 -1.38
CA SER A 41 14.40 13.81 -0.48
C SER A 41 13.06 14.17 0.18
N ILE A 42 12.14 13.21 0.25
CA ILE A 42 10.78 13.44 0.76
C ILE A 42 10.58 12.79 2.15
N ARG A 43 9.58 13.28 2.88
CA ARG A 43 9.11 12.65 4.11
C ARG A 43 8.24 11.44 3.77
N TYR A 44 8.28 10.43 4.63
CA TYR A 44 7.41 9.27 4.50
C TYR A 44 6.64 9.01 5.78
N THR A 45 5.46 8.44 5.61
CA THR A 45 4.67 7.84 6.69
C THR A 45 4.63 6.34 6.46
N LEU A 46 5.18 5.58 7.41
CA LEU A 46 5.08 4.13 7.42
C LEU A 46 3.83 3.71 8.21
N CYS A 47 2.86 3.14 7.52
CA CYS A 47 1.68 2.53 8.13
C CYS A 47 1.94 1.05 8.35
N VAL A 48 1.72 0.58 9.58
CA VAL A 48 1.97 -0.81 10.01
C VAL A 48 0.71 -1.39 10.62
N PHE A 49 0.16 -2.42 9.98
CA PHE A 49 -0.92 -3.22 10.56
C PHE A 49 -0.38 -4.52 11.16
N THR A 50 -0.58 -4.70 12.46
CA THR A 50 -0.09 -5.86 13.23
C THR A 50 -1.22 -6.85 13.58
N GLY A 51 -2.31 -6.83 12.82
CA GLY A 51 -3.49 -7.64 13.07
C GLY A 51 -4.54 -6.92 13.91
N SER A 52 -4.20 -6.12 14.93
CA SER A 52 -5.19 -5.45 15.80
C SER A 52 -5.37 -3.98 15.49
N GLU A 53 -4.29 -3.30 15.13
CA GLU A 53 -4.25 -1.85 14.99
C GLU A 53 -3.36 -1.46 13.81
N ILE A 54 -3.64 -0.28 13.27
CA ILE A 54 -2.75 0.41 12.33
C ILE A 54 -1.96 1.45 13.13
N ARG A 55 -0.64 1.39 13.04
CA ARG A 55 0.27 2.40 13.60
C ARG A 55 0.90 3.20 12.48
N ASN A 56 0.91 4.52 12.63
CA ASN A 56 1.57 5.43 11.70
C ASN A 56 2.89 5.89 12.31
N ILE A 57 3.98 5.65 11.59
CA ILE A 57 5.34 5.97 12.00
C ILE A 57 5.88 7.02 11.02
N SER A 58 6.15 8.23 11.53
CA SER A 58 6.87 9.23 10.74
C SER A 58 8.29 8.75 10.48
N VAL A 59 8.69 8.66 9.22
CA VAL A 59 10.02 8.21 8.82
C VAL A 59 10.87 9.44 8.48
N PRO A 60 12.01 9.66 9.17
CA PRO A 60 12.89 10.78 8.87
C PRO A 60 13.44 10.72 7.44
N VAL A 61 13.63 11.89 6.83
CA VAL A 61 14.21 12.04 5.50
C VAL A 61 15.57 11.33 5.42
N GLY A 62 15.79 10.58 4.35
CA GLY A 62 17.03 9.83 4.12
C GLY A 62 17.12 8.49 4.88
N THR A 63 16.12 8.13 5.69
CA THR A 63 16.08 6.82 6.35
C THR A 63 15.92 5.71 5.31
N LYS A 64 16.80 4.69 5.36
CA LYS A 64 16.72 3.52 4.46
C LYS A 64 16.28 2.24 5.16
N ARG A 65 16.32 2.21 6.49
CA ARG A 65 16.00 1.03 7.31
C ARG A 65 15.21 1.49 8.53
N VAL A 66 14.02 0.94 8.71
CA VAL A 66 13.13 1.27 9.82
C VAL A 66 12.90 0.00 10.63
N PRO A 67 13.39 -0.09 11.89
CA PRO A 67 13.08 -1.21 12.76
C PRO A 67 11.62 -1.12 13.19
N VAL A 68 10.91 -2.25 13.11
CA VAL A 68 9.49 -2.37 13.46
C VAL A 68 9.32 -3.52 14.42
N LYS A 69 8.76 -3.24 15.61
CA LYS A 69 8.39 -4.26 16.58
C LYS A 69 7.05 -4.86 16.24
N VAL A 70 6.99 -6.18 16.17
CA VAL A 70 5.80 -6.94 15.75
C VAL A 70 5.57 -8.09 16.71
N LYS A 71 4.32 -8.53 16.85
CA LYS A 71 4.01 -9.69 17.67
C LYS A 71 4.53 -10.96 16.99
N LYS A 72 5.25 -11.79 17.74
CA LYS A 72 5.80 -13.04 17.23
C LYS A 72 4.68 -13.93 16.67
N GLY A 73 4.90 -14.47 15.48
CA GLY A 73 3.93 -15.35 14.82
C GLY A 73 2.73 -14.62 14.20
N SER A 74 2.78 -13.29 14.06
CA SER A 74 1.74 -12.52 13.40
C SER A 74 2.16 -12.05 12.01
N THR A 75 1.25 -12.11 11.05
CA THR A 75 1.40 -11.46 9.74
C THR A 75 1.30 -9.95 9.91
N VAL A 76 2.14 -9.20 9.18
CA VAL A 76 2.22 -7.75 9.26
C VAL A 76 2.14 -7.16 7.87
N ILE A 77 1.29 -6.15 7.70
CA ILE A 77 1.17 -5.39 6.46
C ILE A 77 1.83 -4.04 6.65
N LEU A 78 2.65 -3.64 5.68
CA LEU A 78 3.36 -2.38 5.69
C LEU A 78 3.08 -1.63 4.40
N ALA A 79 2.73 -0.35 4.51
CA ALA A 79 2.72 0.58 3.39
C ALA A 79 3.49 1.84 3.76
N LEU A 80 4.38 2.25 2.88
CA LEU A 80 5.20 3.45 3.02
C LEU A 80 4.64 4.51 2.08
N TYR A 81 3.98 5.52 2.65
CA TYR A 81 3.38 6.63 1.91
C TYR A 81 4.39 7.76 1.77
N PRO A 82 4.87 8.05 0.55
CA PRO A 82 5.61 9.28 0.30
C PRO A 82 4.66 10.46 0.48
N ALA A 83 5.12 11.53 1.15
CA ALA A 83 4.38 12.78 1.17
C ALA A 83 2.90 12.63 1.65
N GLU A 84 2.67 11.67 2.55
CA GLU A 84 1.38 11.25 3.12
C GLU A 84 0.35 10.62 2.16
N ASN A 85 0.25 11.07 0.91
CA ASN A 85 -0.87 10.70 0.04
C ASN A 85 -0.48 10.19 -1.35
N TYR A 86 0.82 10.14 -1.70
CA TYR A 86 1.29 9.59 -2.98
C TYR A 86 1.17 8.08 -3.01
N ALA A 87 1.22 7.51 -4.22
CA ALA A 87 1.26 6.08 -4.46
C ALA A 87 2.22 5.38 -3.47
N PRO A 88 1.71 4.50 -2.58
CA PRO A 88 2.53 3.90 -1.55
C PRO A 88 3.44 2.83 -2.13
N LEU A 89 4.55 2.59 -1.44
CA LEU A 89 5.30 1.36 -1.60
C LEU A 89 4.77 0.33 -0.60
N GLY A 90 4.64 -0.93 -1.01
CA GLY A 90 4.10 -2.01 -0.17
C GLY A 90 5.17 -2.99 0.28
N SER A 91 5.00 -3.55 1.47
CA SER A 91 5.73 -4.71 1.95
C SER A 91 4.91 -5.50 2.97
N TYR A 92 5.32 -6.71 3.27
CA TYR A 92 4.70 -7.52 4.31
C TYR A 92 5.71 -8.42 4.99
N TYR A 93 5.35 -8.88 6.18
CA TYR A 93 6.07 -9.90 6.93
C TYR A 93 5.13 -11.06 7.24
N GLU A 94 5.60 -12.28 7.03
CA GLU A 94 4.91 -13.50 7.45
C GLU A 94 5.78 -14.28 8.43
N PRO A 95 5.17 -14.96 9.42
CA PRO A 95 5.92 -15.78 10.37
C PRO A 95 6.83 -16.80 9.68
N GLY A 96 8.11 -16.79 10.03
CA GLY A 96 9.12 -17.69 9.44
C GLY A 96 9.77 -17.15 8.17
N SER A 97 9.34 -16.00 7.65
CA SER A 97 10.06 -15.30 6.57
C SER A 97 11.34 -14.64 7.09
N LYS A 98 12.12 -14.07 6.16
CA LYS A 98 13.24 -13.20 6.50
C LYS A 98 12.73 -12.01 7.34
N LYS A 99 13.55 -11.56 8.30
CA LYS A 99 13.25 -10.40 9.14
C LYS A 99 13.40 -9.07 8.42
N GLU A 100 14.11 -9.06 7.29
CA GLU A 100 14.17 -7.89 6.41
C GLU A 100 13.06 -7.98 5.37
N VAL A 101 12.24 -6.93 5.30
CA VAL A 101 11.13 -6.82 4.35
C VAL A 101 11.37 -5.60 3.47
N TYR A 102 11.26 -5.79 2.17
CA TYR A 102 11.66 -4.78 1.18
C TYR A 102 10.42 -4.14 0.57
N PHE A 103 10.39 -2.81 0.53
CA PHE A 103 9.31 -2.04 -0.09
C PHE A 103 9.43 -2.03 -1.62
N THR A 104 8.32 -2.23 -2.32
CA THR A 104 8.23 -2.12 -3.77
C THR A 104 6.96 -1.39 -4.19
N TYR A 105 6.98 -0.74 -5.36
CA TYR A 105 5.78 -0.14 -5.94
C TYR A 105 4.76 -1.20 -6.39
N THR A 106 5.22 -2.37 -6.85
CA THR A 106 4.32 -3.47 -7.28
C THR A 106 3.38 -3.92 -6.17
N ARG A 107 3.87 -3.93 -4.92
CA ARG A 107 3.09 -4.30 -3.73
C ARG A 107 2.24 -3.16 -3.19
N GLY A 108 2.50 -1.92 -3.60
CA GLY A 108 1.90 -0.71 -3.07
C GLY A 108 0.38 -0.76 -3.05
N SER A 109 -0.21 -1.00 -4.23
CA SER A 109 -1.67 -1.04 -4.42
C SER A 109 -2.34 -2.12 -3.56
N LEU A 110 -1.74 -3.32 -3.47
CA LEU A 110 -2.29 -4.39 -2.63
C LEU A 110 -2.21 -4.05 -1.15
N MET A 111 -1.06 -3.57 -0.66
CA MET A 111 -0.91 -3.27 0.77
C MET A 111 -1.78 -2.09 1.21
N ASP A 112 -1.93 -1.06 0.37
CA ASP A 112 -2.85 0.06 0.58
C ASP A 112 -4.31 -0.41 0.72
N PHE A 113 -4.74 -1.26 -0.21
CA PHE A 113 -6.07 -1.86 -0.17
C PHE A 113 -6.29 -2.69 1.09
N LEU A 114 -5.35 -3.59 1.44
CA LEU A 114 -5.47 -4.44 2.62
C LEU A 114 -5.45 -3.61 3.92
N LEU A 115 -4.66 -2.54 3.99
CA LEU A 115 -4.69 -1.60 5.12
C LEU A 115 -6.06 -0.93 5.24
N SER A 116 -6.61 -0.45 4.13
CA SER A 116 -7.95 0.15 4.09
C SER A 116 -9.02 -0.82 4.57
N VAL A 117 -9.01 -2.06 4.08
CA VAL A 117 -9.92 -3.14 4.51
C VAL A 117 -9.73 -3.50 5.98
N SER A 118 -8.50 -3.48 6.48
CA SER A 118 -8.20 -3.85 7.88
C SER A 118 -8.90 -2.95 8.91
N THR A 119 -9.27 -1.71 8.54
CA THR A 119 -9.99 -0.79 9.41
C THR A 119 -11.41 -1.25 9.76
N TYR A 120 -12.06 -2.08 8.92
CA TYR A 120 -13.41 -2.59 9.15
C TYR A 120 -13.55 -4.13 9.04
N ARG A 121 -12.50 -4.84 8.61
CA ARG A 121 -12.44 -6.32 8.46
C ARG A 121 -11.08 -6.92 8.87
N SER A 122 -10.50 -6.46 9.97
CA SER A 122 -9.17 -6.92 10.44
C SER A 122 -9.02 -8.45 10.57
N GLN A 123 -10.09 -9.19 10.91
CA GLN A 123 -10.03 -10.65 11.06
C GLN A 123 -9.72 -11.38 9.76
N ILE A 124 -10.28 -10.91 8.64
CA ILE A 124 -10.06 -11.54 7.33
C ILE A 124 -8.60 -11.37 6.93
N ILE A 125 -8.06 -10.17 7.14
CA ILE A 125 -6.67 -9.83 6.82
C ILE A 125 -5.67 -10.70 7.60
N ARG A 126 -5.96 -11.01 8.87
CA ARG A 126 -5.09 -11.83 9.72
C ARG A 126 -4.89 -13.26 9.21
N SER A 127 -5.89 -13.81 8.52
CA SER A 127 -5.85 -15.19 8.01
C SER A 127 -5.23 -15.32 6.63
N LEU A 128 -4.80 -14.23 6.01
CA LEU A 128 -4.28 -14.26 4.65
C LEU A 128 -2.85 -14.78 4.59
N CYS A 129 -2.61 -15.58 3.55
CA CYS A 129 -1.28 -15.88 3.04
C CYS A 129 -0.94 -14.81 1.99
N LEU A 130 -0.22 -13.77 2.41
CA LEU A 130 0.12 -12.61 1.58
C LEU A 130 1.07 -12.98 0.45
N SER A 131 1.97 -13.94 0.67
CA SER A 131 2.84 -14.48 -0.38
C SER A 131 2.03 -15.11 -1.51
N SER A 132 1.03 -15.94 -1.18
CA SER A 132 0.13 -16.51 -2.19
C SER A 132 -0.72 -15.47 -2.91
N LEU A 133 -1.20 -14.43 -2.20
CA LEU A 133 -1.95 -13.35 -2.85
C LEU A 133 -1.09 -12.54 -3.83
N GLU A 134 0.16 -12.28 -3.48
CA GLU A 134 1.11 -11.60 -4.37
C GLU A 134 1.38 -12.43 -5.63
N GLU A 135 1.51 -13.75 -5.51
CA GLU A 135 1.70 -14.65 -6.63
C GLU A 135 0.47 -14.71 -7.56
N LEU A 136 -0.74 -14.72 -6.97
CA LEU A 136 -1.99 -14.74 -7.72
C LEU A 136 -2.28 -13.40 -8.42
N TYR A 137 -1.92 -12.28 -7.78
CA TYR A 137 -2.23 -10.93 -8.24
C TYR A 137 -0.98 -10.04 -8.26
N PRO A 138 -0.01 -10.33 -9.16
CA PRO A 138 1.26 -9.62 -9.22
C PRO A 138 1.11 -8.14 -9.64
N ASP A 139 0.05 -7.82 -10.39
CA ASP A 139 -0.36 -6.44 -10.71
C ASP A 139 -1.75 -6.16 -10.13
N PHE A 140 -1.79 -5.84 -8.84
CA PHE A 140 -3.03 -5.55 -8.14
C PHE A 140 -3.74 -4.28 -8.64
N SER A 141 -3.04 -3.42 -9.38
CA SER A 141 -3.61 -2.23 -10.03
C SER A 141 -4.66 -2.60 -11.08
N SER A 142 -4.52 -3.78 -11.69
CA SER A 142 -5.40 -4.29 -12.75
C SER A 142 -6.64 -5.02 -12.24
N ILE A 143 -6.83 -5.11 -10.91
CA ILE A 143 -7.83 -5.97 -10.27
C ILE A 143 -9.08 -5.15 -9.92
N ASP A 144 -10.26 -5.74 -10.13
CA ASP A 144 -11.51 -5.18 -9.62
C ASP A 144 -11.52 -5.34 -8.09
N LYS A 145 -11.28 -4.23 -7.38
CA LYS A 145 -11.16 -4.20 -5.92
C LYS A 145 -12.46 -4.57 -5.20
N THR A 146 -13.61 -4.35 -5.84
CA THR A 146 -14.93 -4.69 -5.27
C THR A 146 -15.17 -6.18 -5.35
N LEU A 147 -14.94 -6.78 -6.52
CA LEU A 147 -15.02 -8.23 -6.70
C LEU A 147 -13.96 -8.95 -5.87
N PHE A 148 -12.75 -8.39 -5.77
CA PHE A 148 -11.69 -8.90 -4.91
C PHE A 148 -12.12 -8.92 -3.44
N LEU A 149 -12.67 -7.81 -2.93
CA LEU A 149 -13.17 -7.76 -1.56
C LEU A 149 -14.27 -8.80 -1.32
N SER A 150 -15.21 -8.93 -2.25
CA SER A 150 -16.30 -9.92 -2.14
C SER A 150 -15.76 -11.36 -2.13
N ALA A 151 -14.76 -11.67 -2.97
CA ALA A 151 -14.14 -12.98 -3.02
C ALA A 151 -13.31 -13.27 -1.75
N LEU A 152 -12.63 -12.23 -1.24
CA LEU A 152 -11.89 -12.27 0.02
C LEU A 152 -12.82 -12.54 1.21
N GLU A 153 -13.98 -11.88 1.28
CA GLU A 153 -15.01 -12.12 2.30
C GLU A 153 -15.68 -13.49 2.16
N GLY A 154 -15.86 -13.97 0.93
CA GLY A 154 -16.41 -15.29 0.63
C GLY A 154 -15.44 -16.45 0.80
N GLY A 155 -14.15 -16.19 1.01
CA GLY A 155 -13.10 -17.22 1.08
C GLY A 155 -12.87 -17.95 -0.25
N SER A 156 -13.15 -17.28 -1.37
CA SER A 156 -13.15 -17.87 -2.72
C SER A 156 -12.04 -17.32 -3.61
N LEU A 157 -10.93 -16.84 -3.03
CA LEU A 157 -9.76 -16.43 -3.82
C LEU A 157 -9.06 -17.68 -4.36
N ASP A 158 -9.34 -18.01 -5.61
CA ASP A 158 -8.68 -19.09 -6.34
C ASP A 158 -8.11 -18.59 -7.69
N GLU A 159 -7.16 -19.34 -8.26
CA GLU A 159 -6.55 -19.03 -9.56
C GLU A 159 -7.56 -18.92 -10.73
N LYS A 160 -8.76 -19.46 -10.55
CA LYS A 160 -9.81 -19.49 -11.59
C LYS A 160 -10.72 -18.27 -11.52
N SER A 161 -10.65 -17.52 -10.42
CA SER A 161 -11.43 -16.32 -10.19
C SER A 161 -10.91 -15.21 -11.09
N LYS A 162 -11.65 -14.92 -12.16
CA LYS A 162 -11.34 -13.81 -13.06
C LYS A 162 -11.75 -12.49 -12.41
N ILE A 163 -10.85 -11.92 -11.60
CA ILE A 163 -11.04 -10.64 -10.90
C ILE A 163 -10.29 -9.54 -11.65
N GLU A 164 -10.57 -9.39 -12.94
CA GLU A 164 -9.96 -8.34 -13.75
C GLU A 164 -10.78 -7.05 -13.66
N GLY A 165 -10.09 -5.94 -13.42
CA GLY A 165 -10.63 -4.60 -13.52
C GLY A 165 -10.84 -4.21 -14.98
N THR A 166 -11.67 -3.18 -15.19
CA THR A 166 -11.88 -2.63 -16.53
C THR A 166 -10.84 -1.55 -16.80
N LEU A 167 -10.15 -1.66 -17.94
CA LEU A 167 -9.22 -0.65 -18.42
C LEU A 167 -9.99 0.41 -19.23
N PHE A 168 -9.96 1.66 -18.80
CA PHE A 168 -10.66 2.77 -19.43
C PHE A 168 -9.71 3.64 -20.25
N GLU A 169 -10.19 4.12 -21.40
CA GLU A 169 -9.51 5.15 -22.19
C GLU A 169 -9.97 6.53 -21.70
N ILE A 170 -9.09 7.19 -20.93
CA ILE A 170 -9.34 8.47 -20.30
C ILE A 170 -8.67 9.55 -21.13
N VAL A 171 -9.48 10.38 -21.80
CA VAL A 171 -8.98 11.60 -22.45
C VAL A 171 -8.69 12.61 -21.35
N VAL A 172 -7.47 13.17 -21.30
CA VAL A 172 -7.09 14.27 -20.41
C VAL A 172 -6.86 15.50 -21.27
N GLU A 173 -7.52 16.60 -20.96
CA GLU A 173 -7.52 17.82 -21.78
C GLU A 173 -6.94 19.01 -21.01
N SER A 174 -6.65 20.10 -21.72
CA SER A 174 -6.21 21.37 -21.14
C SER A 174 -4.92 21.28 -20.32
N LEU A 175 -4.06 20.32 -20.64
CA LEU A 175 -2.72 20.22 -20.08
C LEU A 175 -1.80 21.22 -20.76
N SER A 176 -0.94 21.87 -19.98
CA SER A 176 0.15 22.67 -20.54
C SER A 176 1.17 21.77 -21.23
N GLU A 177 1.89 22.34 -22.20
CA GLU A 177 3.03 21.71 -22.84
C GLU A 177 4.05 21.20 -21.81
N GLY A 178 4.75 20.11 -22.18
CA GLY A 178 5.82 19.54 -21.38
C GLY A 178 5.56 18.11 -20.93
N LEU A 179 6.35 17.68 -19.96
CA LEU A 179 6.32 16.33 -19.40
C LEU A 179 5.53 16.32 -18.09
N TRP A 180 4.51 15.47 -18.05
CA TRP A 180 3.68 15.16 -16.89
C TRP A 180 4.00 13.74 -16.45
N GLN A 181 4.90 13.63 -15.47
CA GLN A 181 5.47 12.37 -15.01
C GLN A 181 4.56 11.72 -13.97
N SER A 182 4.28 10.42 -14.11
CA SER A 182 3.46 9.69 -13.14
C SER A 182 4.18 9.54 -11.78
N GLU A 183 3.44 9.67 -10.68
CA GLU A 183 3.96 9.31 -9.35
C GLU A 183 4.25 7.80 -9.20
N ASN A 184 3.57 6.98 -10.00
CA ASN A 184 3.73 5.53 -10.02
C ASN A 184 4.55 5.12 -11.26
N PRO A 185 5.72 4.47 -11.08
CA PRO A 185 6.60 4.12 -12.20
C PRO A 185 6.03 3.08 -13.17
N TYR A 186 4.88 2.45 -12.86
CA TYR A 186 4.21 1.50 -13.73
C TYR A 186 3.11 2.13 -14.60
N ILE A 187 2.88 3.44 -14.48
CA ILE A 187 1.94 4.19 -15.31
C ILE A 187 2.74 5.10 -16.22
N ASP A 188 2.40 5.08 -17.51
CA ASP A 188 3.10 5.85 -18.53
C ASP A 188 2.96 7.37 -18.29
N ASP A 189 4.05 8.09 -18.50
CA ASP A 189 4.06 9.54 -18.47
C ASP A 189 3.23 10.15 -19.61
N ILE A 190 2.64 11.31 -19.34
CA ILE A 190 1.95 12.12 -20.33
C ILE A 190 2.93 13.16 -20.87
N ARG A 191 3.14 13.16 -22.18
CA ARG A 191 3.93 14.20 -22.87
C ARG A 191 3.00 14.94 -23.82
N ILE A 192 2.97 16.25 -23.68
CA ILE A 192 2.18 17.18 -24.49
C ILE A 192 3.16 18.03 -25.29
N SER A 193 2.99 18.11 -26.62
CA SER A 193 3.92 18.83 -27.50
C SER A 193 3.15 19.78 -28.44
N GLY A 194 3.64 21.02 -28.59
CA GLY A 194 3.06 21.99 -29.53
C GLY A 194 1.58 22.29 -29.28
N ASP A 195 0.75 22.14 -30.31
CA ASP A 195 -0.69 22.47 -30.28
C ASP A 195 -1.58 21.33 -29.73
N GLU A 196 -0.99 20.30 -29.13
CA GLU A 196 -1.76 19.22 -28.48
C GLU A 196 -2.50 19.76 -27.25
N ASN A 197 -3.84 19.71 -27.27
CA ASN A 197 -4.67 20.15 -26.14
C ASN A 197 -5.00 19.02 -25.15
N GLY A 198 -4.36 17.86 -25.26
CA GLY A 198 -4.66 16.71 -24.42
C GLY A 198 -4.07 15.39 -24.92
N LYS A 199 -4.20 14.34 -24.10
CA LYS A 199 -3.74 12.99 -24.42
C LYS A 199 -4.72 11.96 -23.87
N THR A 200 -4.89 10.85 -24.57
CA THR A 200 -5.62 9.69 -24.04
C THR A 200 -4.66 8.78 -23.28
N VAL A 201 -5.03 8.43 -22.06
CA VAL A 201 -4.31 7.48 -21.21
C VAL A 201 -5.19 6.27 -20.88
N LYS A 202 -4.58 5.12 -20.66
CA LYS A 202 -5.28 3.88 -20.30
C LYS A 202 -5.10 3.61 -18.81
N LEU A 203 -6.18 3.70 -18.06
CA LEU A 203 -6.16 3.62 -16.61
C LEU A 203 -7.27 2.71 -16.10
N TYR A 204 -7.00 1.99 -15.02
CA TYR A 204 -8.03 1.26 -14.27
C TYR A 204 -8.79 2.24 -13.35
N GLU A 205 -9.80 1.76 -12.64
CA GLU A 205 -10.43 2.52 -11.56
C GLU A 205 -9.39 2.86 -10.46
N GLY A 206 -9.34 4.12 -10.04
CA GLY A 206 -8.42 4.55 -9.00
C GLY A 206 -8.01 6.02 -9.08
N VAL A 207 -7.08 6.39 -8.20
CA VAL A 207 -6.49 7.74 -8.14
C VAL A 207 -5.10 7.69 -8.75
N TYR A 208 -4.82 8.63 -9.65
CA TYR A 208 -3.55 8.77 -10.35
C TYR A 208 -3.08 10.22 -10.25
N ARG A 209 -1.78 10.42 -10.08
CA ARG A 209 -1.18 11.75 -10.10
C ARG A 209 -0.04 11.84 -11.09
N PHE A 210 0.00 12.95 -11.79
CA PHE A 210 1.05 13.29 -12.73
C PHE A 210 1.63 14.66 -12.37
N LEU A 211 2.95 14.75 -12.30
CA LEU A 211 3.68 15.94 -11.89
C LEU A 211 4.33 16.57 -13.11
N ASN A 212 4.11 17.86 -13.31
CA ASN A 212 4.89 18.69 -14.20
C ASN A 212 5.81 19.57 -13.33
N ILE A 213 7.06 19.12 -13.19
CA ILE A 213 8.06 19.74 -12.30
C ILE A 213 8.47 21.12 -12.81
N GLU A 214 8.55 21.30 -14.13
CA GLU A 214 8.94 22.56 -14.76
C GLU A 214 7.93 23.68 -14.46
N GLU A 215 6.64 23.34 -14.44
CA GLU A 215 5.54 24.27 -14.18
C GLU A 215 5.08 24.31 -12.72
N ASP A 216 5.67 23.53 -11.81
CA ASP A 216 5.24 23.36 -10.40
C ASP A 216 3.75 22.97 -10.28
N ARG A 217 3.30 22.06 -11.16
CA ARG A 217 1.89 21.60 -11.25
C ARG A 217 1.73 20.10 -11.05
N MET A 218 0.57 19.73 -10.52
CA MET A 218 0.13 18.35 -10.36
C MET A 218 -1.27 18.17 -10.93
N LEU A 219 -1.42 17.19 -11.80
CA LEU A 219 -2.69 16.66 -12.25
C LEU A 219 -3.08 15.51 -11.31
N THR A 220 -4.26 15.56 -10.73
CA THR A 220 -4.90 14.42 -10.03
C THR A 220 -6.09 13.96 -10.86
N LEU A 221 -6.10 12.67 -11.21
CA LEU A 221 -7.21 12.00 -11.89
C LEU A 221 -7.82 10.98 -10.93
N LEU A 222 -9.14 11.02 -10.77
CA LEU A 222 -9.92 9.94 -10.18
C LEU A 222 -10.75 9.30 -11.29
N VAL A 223 -10.44 8.04 -11.60
CA VAL A 223 -11.18 7.21 -12.53
C VAL A 223 -12.20 6.39 -11.73
N LEU A 224 -13.47 6.50 -12.10
CA LEU A 224 -14.58 5.80 -11.47
C LEU A 224 -14.87 4.46 -12.17
N SER A 225 -15.56 3.56 -11.47
CA SER A 225 -15.96 2.24 -11.99
C SER A 225 -16.85 2.26 -13.24
N ASP A 226 -17.49 3.39 -13.56
CA ASP A 226 -18.28 3.56 -14.79
C ASP A 226 -17.46 4.18 -15.95
N GLY A 227 -16.16 4.40 -15.76
CA GLY A 227 -15.26 5.01 -16.73
C GLY A 227 -15.31 6.53 -16.77
N GLN A 228 -16.12 7.19 -15.94
CA GLN A 228 -16.05 8.63 -15.79
C GLN A 228 -14.77 9.03 -15.05
N LYS A 229 -14.31 10.27 -15.31
CA LYS A 229 -13.16 10.85 -14.63
C LYS A 229 -13.57 12.11 -13.87
N LEU A 230 -12.91 12.32 -12.73
CA LEU A 230 -12.79 13.64 -12.11
C LEU A 230 -11.33 14.07 -12.19
N GLU A 231 -11.09 15.31 -12.60
CA GLU A 231 -9.73 15.84 -12.75
C GLU A 231 -9.55 17.16 -11.99
N LYS A 232 -8.34 17.34 -11.46
CA LYS A 232 -7.95 18.57 -10.78
C LYS A 232 -6.49 18.86 -11.09
N ILE A 233 -6.21 20.08 -11.54
CA ILE A 233 -4.85 20.60 -11.62
C ILE A 233 -4.63 21.50 -10.40
N SER A 234 -3.56 21.24 -9.66
CA SER A 234 -3.13 22.04 -8.52
C SER A 234 -1.64 22.35 -8.60
N LYS A 235 -1.17 23.20 -7.68
CA LYS A 235 0.27 23.32 -7.41
C LYS A 235 0.79 22.02 -6.81
N ILE A 236 2.05 21.69 -7.02
CA ILE A 236 2.72 20.63 -6.24
C ILE A 236 2.79 21.11 -4.79
N GLU A 237 2.26 20.32 -3.86
CA GLU A 237 2.41 20.60 -2.43
C GLU A 237 3.90 20.42 -2.09
N LYS A 238 4.52 21.41 -1.46
CA LYS A 238 5.95 21.34 -1.15
C LYS A 238 6.18 20.63 0.18
N TRP A 239 7.13 19.71 0.19
CA TRP A 239 7.36 18.69 1.24
C TRP A 239 8.33 19.15 2.32
N PHE A 240 8.00 20.23 3.06
CA PHE A 240 8.87 20.80 4.09
C PHE A 240 8.33 20.73 5.51
#